data_AF-A0A836FSI6-F1
#
_entry.id   AF-A0A836FSI6-F1
#
_cell.length_a   1.000
_cell.length_b   1.000
_cell.length_c   1.000
_cell.angle_alpha   90.00
_cell.angle_beta   90.00
_cell.angle_gamma   90.00
#
_symmetry.space_group_name_H-M   'P 1'
#
loop_
_entity.id
_entity.type
_entity.pdbx_description
1 polymer ?
#
loop_
_entity_poly.entity_id
_entity_poly.type
_entity_poly.pdbx_seq_one_letter_code
_entity_poly.pdbx_strand_id
1 'polypeptide(L)'
;MEKNEFLSVIKHLHMKGLTLKEIKVELDNVHSTSALVLRSGRSIEVTTPEIIDKVHDIVLTDRRVKVRELVEATGISHGTVISILHEQLGMKKLSAKWVPRLLTVDHKRDRVTISKQCLEMFQRNPDEFLRRFITVDEIWIHSSEKSEDREVDRVDDYYAALLDRFNNILKKKRFSNKKLKNRWIKYIELKGNYVEK
;
A
#
# COMPACT_ATOMS: atom_id res chain seq x y z
N MET A 1 23.33 -20.61 41.42
CA MET A 1 22.53 -20.46 42.64
C MET A 1 21.19 -21.13 42.38
N GLU A 2 20.94 -22.24 43.06
CA GLU A 2 19.71 -23.02 42.89
C GLU A 2 18.50 -22.24 43.45
N LYS A 3 17.30 -22.45 42.90
CA LYS A 3 16.08 -21.73 43.34
C LYS A 3 15.82 -21.85 44.85
N ASN A 4 16.29 -22.92 45.46
CA ASN A 4 16.16 -23.19 46.90
C ASN A 4 17.03 -22.28 47.77
N GLU A 5 18.18 -21.83 47.26
CA GLU A 5 19.10 -20.95 47.99
C GLU A 5 18.54 -19.52 48.11
N PHE A 6 17.89 -19.02 47.05
CA PHE A 6 17.26 -17.68 47.06
C PHE A 6 16.13 -17.55 48.08
N LEU A 7 15.30 -18.59 48.21
CA LEU A 7 14.22 -18.59 49.19
C LEU A 7 14.75 -18.59 50.62
N SER A 8 15.89 -19.26 50.86
CA SER A 8 16.57 -19.24 52.16
C SER A 8 17.10 -17.84 52.50
N VAL A 9 17.72 -17.15 51.53
CA VAL A 9 18.24 -15.78 51.69
C VAL A 9 17.11 -14.78 51.96
N ILE A 10 16.01 -14.84 51.20
CA ILE A 10 14.85 -13.96 51.40
C ILE A 10 14.25 -14.17 52.79
N LYS A 11 14.10 -15.42 53.22
CA LYS A 11 13.56 -15.75 54.55
C LYS A 11 14.44 -15.26 55.68
N HIS A 12 15.77 -15.35 55.54
CA HIS A 12 16.73 -14.81 56.50
C HIS A 12 16.65 -13.28 56.61
N LEU A 13 16.61 -12.56 55.48
CA LEU A 13 16.52 -11.10 55.48
C LEU A 13 15.19 -10.61 56.06
N HIS A 14 14.10 -11.32 55.80
CA HIS A 14 12.80 -11.05 56.42
C HIS A 14 12.81 -11.31 57.93
N MET A 15 13.45 -12.39 58.41
CA MET A 15 13.63 -12.67 59.84
C MET A 15 14.51 -11.63 60.56
N LYS A 16 15.39 -10.95 59.83
CA LYS A 16 16.17 -9.80 60.34
C LYS A 16 15.37 -8.49 60.43
N GLY A 17 14.08 -8.51 60.08
CA GLY A 17 13.19 -7.36 60.21
C GLY A 17 13.28 -6.34 59.06
N LEU A 18 13.95 -6.68 57.95
CA LEU A 18 14.02 -5.80 56.79
C LEU A 18 12.67 -5.75 56.08
N THR A 19 12.31 -4.56 55.60
CA THR A 19 11.11 -4.36 54.80
C THR A 19 11.32 -4.87 53.38
N LEU A 20 10.23 -5.22 52.67
CA LEU A 20 10.28 -5.74 51.30
C LEU A 20 11.07 -4.85 50.32
N LYS A 21 11.08 -3.53 50.55
CA LYS A 21 11.83 -2.57 49.72
C LYS A 21 13.33 -2.70 49.93
N GLU A 22 13.77 -2.88 51.17
CA GLU A 22 15.19 -3.05 51.54
C GLU A 22 15.71 -4.42 51.10
N ILE A 23 14.90 -5.48 51.25
CA ILE A 23 15.24 -6.82 50.75
C ILE A 23 15.46 -6.79 49.23
N LYS A 24 14.63 -6.05 48.49
CA LYS A 24 14.79 -5.91 47.04
C LYS A 24 16.10 -5.22 46.68
N VAL A 25 16.45 -4.12 47.36
CA VAL A 25 17.71 -3.39 47.14
C VAL A 25 18.92 -4.28 47.44
N GLU A 26 18.90 -5.04 48.53
CA GLU A 26 19.97 -5.97 48.88
C GLU A 26 20.14 -7.10 47.86
N LEU A 27 19.03 -7.67 47.36
CA LEU A 27 19.08 -8.68 46.30
C LEU A 27 19.61 -8.12 44.98
N ASP A 28 19.19 -6.90 44.62
CA ASP A 28 19.66 -6.22 43.40
C ASP A 28 21.17 -5.90 43.48
N ASN A 29 21.69 -5.57 44.68
CA ASN A 29 23.13 -5.37 44.92
C ASN A 29 23.93 -6.67 44.80
N VAL A 30 23.42 -7.78 45.34
CA VAL A 30 24.05 -9.11 45.22
C VAL A 30 24.02 -9.63 43.78
N HIS A 31 22.98 -9.29 43.02
CA HIS A 31 22.80 -9.73 41.63
C HIS A 31 23.47 -8.85 40.58
N SER A 32 23.76 -7.58 40.87
CA SER A 32 24.40 -6.67 39.91
C SER A 32 25.80 -7.14 39.47
N THR A 33 26.49 -7.98 40.27
CA THR A 33 27.79 -8.54 39.91
C THR A 33 27.70 -9.79 39.00
N SER A 34 26.50 -10.34 38.75
CA SER A 34 26.30 -11.54 37.92
C SER A 34 25.23 -11.34 36.83
N ALA A 35 25.18 -10.16 36.24
CA ALA A 35 24.20 -9.83 35.21
C ALA A 35 24.85 -9.34 33.91
N LEU A 36 25.65 -10.19 33.25
CA LEU A 36 25.82 -10.16 31.79
C LEU A 36 26.11 -11.55 31.20
N VAL A 37 25.52 -12.62 31.73
CA VAL A 37 25.35 -13.83 30.91
C VAL A 37 24.05 -13.67 30.14
N LEU A 38 24.13 -12.91 29.05
CA LEU A 38 23.19 -13.03 27.94
C LEU A 38 23.07 -14.52 27.61
N ARG A 39 21.90 -15.11 27.84
CA ARG A 39 21.61 -16.47 27.37
C ARG A 39 21.69 -16.47 25.83
N SER A 40 22.87 -16.81 25.33
CA SER A 40 23.15 -17.10 23.91
C SER A 40 22.48 -18.44 23.55
N GLY A 41 21.16 -18.41 23.38
CA GLY A 41 20.37 -19.60 23.07
C GLY A 41 19.51 -19.48 21.80
N ARG A 42 19.41 -18.28 21.23
CA ARG A 42 18.72 -18.06 19.96
C ARG A 42 19.60 -17.15 19.11
N SER A 43 20.19 -17.70 18.05
CA SER A 43 20.80 -16.87 17.01
C SER A 43 19.70 -15.99 16.40
N ILE A 44 19.74 -14.68 16.68
CA ILE A 44 18.91 -13.65 16.03
C ILE A 44 19.60 -13.22 14.71
N GLU A 45 20.30 -14.14 14.04
CA GLU A 45 21.08 -13.87 12.82
C GLU A 45 20.62 -14.75 11.64
N VAL A 46 19.33 -15.09 11.58
CA VAL A 46 18.76 -15.68 10.34
C VAL A 46 18.61 -14.61 9.24
N THR A 47 18.76 -13.33 9.59
CA THR A 47 18.62 -12.20 8.69
C THR A 47 19.97 -11.52 8.51
N THR A 48 20.94 -12.18 7.87
CA THR A 48 22.19 -11.51 7.49
C THR A 48 21.89 -10.44 6.43
N PRO A 49 22.67 -9.35 6.35
CA PRO A 49 22.47 -8.31 5.33
C PRO A 49 22.48 -8.90 3.91
N GLU A 50 23.31 -9.93 3.67
CA GLU A 50 23.37 -10.68 2.41
C GLU A 50 22.03 -11.31 2.01
N ILE A 51 21.30 -11.83 3.00
CA ILE A 51 19.98 -12.43 2.80
C ILE A 51 18.93 -11.35 2.47
N ILE A 52 19.01 -10.20 3.14
CA ILE A 52 18.13 -9.06 2.87
C ILE A 52 18.36 -8.57 1.43
N ASP A 53 19.62 -8.40 1.04
CA ASP A 53 20.01 -7.98 -0.31
C ASP A 53 19.53 -8.98 -1.36
N LYS A 54 19.68 -10.30 -1.10
CA LYS A 54 19.16 -11.35 -1.99
C LYS A 54 17.64 -11.27 -2.17
N VAL A 55 16.88 -11.09 -1.08
CA VAL A 55 15.42 -10.91 -1.16
C VAL A 55 15.08 -9.64 -1.94
N HIS A 56 15.80 -8.56 -1.70
CA HIS A 56 15.62 -7.29 -2.37
C HIS A 56 15.84 -7.40 -3.89
N ASP A 57 16.92 -8.07 -4.31
CA ASP A 57 17.26 -8.27 -5.72
C ASP A 57 16.22 -9.11 -6.47
N ILE A 58 15.70 -10.16 -5.84
CA ILE A 58 14.64 -10.99 -6.43
C ILE A 58 13.38 -10.15 -6.66
N VAL A 59 12.99 -9.32 -5.68
CA VAL A 59 11.79 -8.46 -5.78
C VAL A 59 11.97 -7.33 -6.81
N LEU A 60 13.18 -6.78 -6.95
CA LEU A 60 13.47 -5.79 -7.99
C LEU A 60 13.46 -6.39 -9.39
N THR A 61 13.92 -7.63 -9.53
CA THR A 61 13.89 -8.37 -10.80
C THR A 61 12.46 -8.70 -11.21
N ASP A 62 11.66 -9.27 -10.31
CA ASP A 62 10.23 -9.50 -10.53
C ASP A 62 9.38 -8.97 -9.36
N ARG A 63 8.73 -7.83 -9.60
CA ARG A 63 7.83 -7.18 -8.64
C ARG A 63 6.53 -7.95 -8.38
N ARG A 64 6.27 -9.06 -9.08
CA ARG A 64 5.09 -9.91 -8.92
C ARG A 64 5.38 -11.22 -8.18
N VAL A 65 6.62 -11.42 -7.73
CA VAL A 65 7.03 -12.61 -6.99
C VAL A 65 6.16 -12.84 -5.75
N LYS A 66 5.79 -14.11 -5.52
CA LYS A 66 5.04 -14.50 -4.32
C LYS A 66 5.98 -14.77 -3.16
N VAL A 67 5.49 -14.57 -1.94
CA VAL A 67 6.24 -14.90 -0.71
C VAL A 67 6.69 -16.38 -0.70
N ARG A 68 5.87 -17.29 -1.23
CA ARG A 68 6.26 -18.71 -1.36
C ARG A 68 7.46 -18.92 -2.28
N GLU A 69 7.50 -18.25 -3.43
CA GLU A 69 8.62 -18.31 -4.38
C GLU A 69 9.89 -17.72 -3.75
N LEU A 70 9.76 -16.65 -2.95
CA LEU A 70 10.88 -16.09 -2.18
C LEU A 70 11.40 -17.06 -1.12
N VAL A 71 10.51 -17.75 -0.40
CA VAL A 71 10.88 -18.78 0.58
C VAL A 71 11.66 -19.91 -0.09
N GLU A 72 11.18 -20.39 -1.24
CA GLU A 72 11.85 -21.44 -2.01
C GLU A 72 13.22 -20.99 -2.54
N ALA A 73 13.34 -19.75 -3.03
CA ALA A 73 14.59 -19.21 -3.58
C ALA A 73 15.66 -18.88 -2.51
N THR A 74 15.23 -18.58 -1.28
CA THR A 74 16.13 -18.12 -0.21
C THR A 74 16.32 -19.14 0.90
N GLY A 75 15.45 -20.15 1.02
CA GLY A 75 15.48 -21.14 2.11
C GLY A 75 15.02 -20.57 3.47
N ILE A 76 14.47 -19.36 3.49
CA ILE A 76 14.06 -18.65 4.71
C ILE A 76 12.63 -19.02 5.09
N SER A 77 12.31 -18.98 6.39
CA SER A 77 10.93 -19.15 6.85
C SER A 77 9.98 -18.07 6.28
N HIS A 78 8.73 -18.46 6.01
CA HIS A 78 7.72 -17.55 5.49
C HIS A 78 7.50 -16.29 6.36
N GLY A 79 7.56 -16.43 7.68
CA GLY A 79 7.41 -15.30 8.61
C GLY A 79 8.57 -14.31 8.53
N THR A 80 9.79 -14.81 8.40
CA THR A 80 10.99 -13.98 8.28
C THR A 80 11.00 -13.23 6.94
N VAL A 81 10.59 -13.84 5.82
CA VAL A 81 10.46 -13.13 4.53
C VAL A 81 9.48 -11.97 4.62
N ILE A 82 8.35 -12.15 5.31
CA ILE A 82 7.37 -11.08 5.54
C ILE A 82 7.99 -9.94 6.38
N SER A 83 8.69 -10.27 7.47
CA SER A 83 9.40 -9.26 8.30
C SER A 83 10.46 -8.52 7.48
N ILE A 84 11.26 -9.20 6.66
CA ILE A 84 12.23 -8.56 5.76
C ILE A 84 11.54 -7.58 4.81
N LEU A 85 10.47 -8.01 4.13
CA LEU A 85 9.76 -7.16 3.16
C LEU A 85 9.14 -5.93 3.82
N HIS A 86 8.48 -6.09 4.97
CA HIS A 86 7.72 -5.02 5.60
C HIS A 86 8.52 -4.14 6.56
N GLU A 87 9.38 -4.74 7.39
CA GLU A 87 10.09 -4.05 8.47
C GLU A 87 11.48 -3.57 8.00
N GLN A 88 12.24 -4.42 7.31
CA GLN A 88 13.61 -4.07 6.88
C GLN A 88 13.60 -3.26 5.58
N LEU A 89 12.84 -3.70 4.57
CA LEU A 89 12.77 -3.06 3.25
C LEU A 89 11.64 -2.02 3.13
N GLY A 90 10.72 -1.95 4.10
CA GLY A 90 9.61 -1.00 4.09
C GLY A 90 8.63 -1.17 2.91
N MET A 91 8.64 -2.32 2.25
CA MET A 91 7.83 -2.60 1.07
C MET A 91 6.37 -2.86 1.45
N LYS A 92 5.47 -2.47 0.54
CA LYS A 92 4.03 -2.68 0.68
C LYS A 92 3.52 -3.41 -0.55
N LYS A 93 2.66 -4.39 -0.31
CA LYS A 93 1.93 -5.07 -1.38
C LYS A 93 0.95 -4.08 -2.02
N LEU A 94 1.12 -3.83 -3.31
CA LEU A 94 0.22 -3.02 -4.11
C LEU A 94 -0.53 -3.91 -5.11
N SER A 95 -1.80 -3.62 -5.34
CA SER A 95 -2.54 -4.25 -6.44
C SER A 95 -2.14 -3.63 -7.78
N ALA A 96 -1.91 -4.49 -8.78
CA ALA A 96 -1.69 -4.03 -10.14
C ALA A 96 -2.94 -3.29 -10.65
N LYS A 97 -2.73 -2.22 -11.41
CA LYS A 97 -3.82 -1.49 -12.06
C LYS A 97 -4.19 -2.19 -13.35
N TRP A 98 -5.49 -2.36 -13.60
CA TRP A 98 -5.99 -2.81 -14.90
C TRP A 98 -5.67 -1.76 -15.96
N VAL A 99 -5.01 -2.19 -17.03
CA VAL A 99 -4.70 -1.35 -18.19
C VAL A 99 -5.47 -1.93 -19.38
N PRO A 100 -6.49 -1.22 -19.91
CA PRO A 100 -7.39 -1.77 -20.93
C PRO A 100 -6.68 -2.21 -22.22
N ARG A 101 -5.57 -1.56 -22.57
CA ARG A 101 -4.81 -1.84 -23.79
C ARG A 101 -3.32 -1.69 -23.55
N LEU A 102 -2.53 -2.59 -24.15
CA LEU A 102 -1.09 -2.43 -24.23
C LEU A 102 -0.78 -1.37 -25.30
N LEU A 103 -0.13 -0.28 -24.89
CA LEU A 103 0.22 0.80 -25.82
C LEU A 103 1.54 0.49 -26.53
N THR A 104 1.54 0.62 -27.86
CA THR A 104 2.75 0.60 -28.69
C THR A 104 3.60 1.84 -28.41
N VAL A 105 4.84 1.81 -28.89
CA VAL A 105 5.76 2.96 -28.78
C VAL A 105 5.17 4.19 -29.47
N ASP A 106 4.54 4.01 -30.64
CA ASP A 106 3.93 5.09 -31.40
C ASP A 106 2.72 5.68 -30.67
N HIS A 107 1.83 4.85 -30.12
CA HIS A 107 0.72 5.35 -29.29
C HIS A 107 1.21 6.20 -28.10
N LYS A 108 2.34 5.84 -27.48
CA LYS A 108 2.92 6.63 -26.38
C LYS A 108 3.47 7.96 -26.89
N ARG A 109 4.15 7.95 -28.05
CA ARG A 109 4.67 9.17 -28.69
C ARG A 109 3.52 10.12 -29.04
N ASP A 110 2.48 9.63 -29.70
CA ASP A 110 1.33 10.43 -30.09
C ASP A 110 0.64 11.05 -28.88
N ARG A 111 0.45 10.27 -27.81
CA ARG A 111 -0.10 10.79 -26.55
C ARG A 111 0.72 11.94 -25.99
N VAL A 112 2.06 11.84 -26.00
CA VAL A 112 2.93 12.92 -25.53
C VAL A 112 2.81 14.14 -26.43
N THR A 113 2.87 13.95 -27.76
CA THR A 113 2.78 15.03 -28.74
C THR A 113 1.46 15.79 -28.62
N ILE A 114 0.34 15.08 -28.63
CA ILE A 114 -1.00 15.66 -28.48
C ILE A 114 -1.13 16.36 -27.12
N SER A 115 -0.63 15.76 -26.05
CA SER A 115 -0.69 16.37 -24.71
C SER A 115 0.09 17.69 -24.63
N LYS A 116 1.25 17.78 -25.30
CA LYS A 116 2.03 19.03 -25.38
C LYS A 116 1.24 20.11 -26.12
N GLN A 117 0.67 19.77 -27.28
CA GLN A 117 -0.16 20.69 -28.05
C GLN A 117 -1.38 21.17 -27.26
N CYS A 118 -2.11 20.25 -26.63
CA CYS A 118 -3.25 20.60 -25.78
C CYS A 118 -2.84 21.49 -24.60
N LEU A 119 -1.71 21.19 -23.94
CA LEU A 119 -1.22 21.99 -22.82
C LEU A 119 -0.82 23.40 -23.25
N GLU A 120 -0.18 23.54 -24.40
CA GLU A 120 0.20 24.83 -24.97
C GLU A 120 -1.03 25.67 -25.34
N MET A 121 -1.99 25.10 -26.07
CA MET A 121 -3.25 25.77 -26.41
C MET A 121 -4.01 26.19 -25.15
N PHE A 122 -4.06 25.31 -24.15
CA PHE A 122 -4.69 25.58 -22.87
C PHE A 122 -3.98 26.70 -22.09
N GLN A 123 -2.64 26.79 -22.14
CA GLN A 123 -1.88 27.85 -21.47
C GLN A 123 -2.05 29.22 -22.14
N ARG A 124 -2.21 29.26 -23.47
CA ARG A 124 -2.41 30.51 -24.22
C ARG A 124 -3.73 31.19 -23.88
N ASN A 125 -4.83 30.43 -23.85
CA ASN A 125 -6.14 30.96 -23.49
C ASN A 125 -7.03 29.87 -22.86
N PRO A 126 -6.96 29.68 -21.52
CA PRO A 126 -7.69 28.62 -20.83
C PRO A 126 -9.21 28.68 -21.02
N ASP A 127 -9.79 29.88 -20.95
CA ASP A 127 -11.23 30.08 -20.95
C ASP A 127 -11.85 29.85 -22.34
N GLU A 128 -11.22 30.37 -23.39
CA GLU A 128 -11.66 30.15 -24.77
C GLU A 128 -11.47 28.68 -25.18
N PHE A 129 -10.33 28.08 -24.82
CA PHE A 129 -10.05 26.68 -25.15
C PHE A 129 -11.16 25.77 -24.60
N LEU A 130 -11.53 25.93 -23.33
CA LEU A 130 -12.57 25.12 -22.71
C LEU A 130 -13.97 25.41 -23.25
N ARG A 131 -14.29 26.66 -23.60
CA ARG A 131 -15.58 27.00 -24.25
C ARG A 131 -15.78 26.26 -25.57
N ARG A 132 -14.70 25.95 -26.29
CA ARG A 132 -14.72 25.20 -27.55
C ARG A 132 -14.48 23.69 -27.36
N PHE A 133 -13.99 23.27 -26.19
CA PHE A 133 -13.62 21.89 -25.94
C PHE A 133 -14.85 21.04 -25.60
N ILE A 134 -15.33 20.29 -26.60
CA ILE A 134 -16.46 19.38 -26.47
C ILE A 134 -15.94 17.95 -26.53
N THR A 135 -16.27 17.14 -25.52
CA THR A 135 -15.97 15.70 -25.49
C THR A 135 -17.24 14.90 -25.60
N VAL A 136 -17.22 13.84 -26.40
CA VAL A 136 -18.32 12.87 -26.53
C VAL A 136 -17.77 11.49 -26.19
N ASP A 137 -18.52 10.74 -25.37
CA ASP A 137 -18.21 9.36 -24.98
C ASP A 137 -19.53 8.61 -24.78
N GLU A 138 -19.53 7.31 -25.07
CA GLU A 138 -20.70 6.45 -24.93
C GLU A 138 -20.56 5.57 -23.69
N ILE A 139 -21.63 5.47 -22.91
CA ILE A 139 -21.65 4.67 -21.69
C ILE A 139 -22.80 3.70 -21.75
N TRP A 140 -22.50 2.42 -21.65
CA TRP A 140 -23.52 1.39 -21.49
C TRP A 140 -24.15 1.51 -20.11
N ILE A 141 -25.45 1.82 -20.07
CA ILE A 141 -26.27 1.76 -18.86
C ILE A 141 -27.04 0.46 -18.94
N HIS A 142 -26.66 -0.51 -18.11
CA HIS A 142 -27.44 -1.72 -17.97
C HIS A 142 -28.79 -1.39 -17.33
N SER A 143 -29.88 -1.78 -17.99
CA SER A 143 -31.18 -1.87 -17.36
C SER A 143 -31.07 -2.96 -16.29
N SER A 144 -31.13 -2.58 -15.02
CA SER A 144 -31.22 -3.56 -13.94
C SER A 144 -32.44 -4.46 -14.19
N GLU A 145 -32.23 -5.77 -14.12
CA GLU A 145 -33.29 -6.77 -14.15
C GLU A 145 -34.28 -6.49 -13.02
N LYS A 146 -35.57 -6.66 -13.34
CA LYS A 146 -36.73 -6.21 -12.57
C LYS A 146 -36.59 -6.59 -11.09
N SER A 147 -36.70 -5.61 -10.18
CA SER A 147 -37.14 -5.93 -8.83
C SER A 147 -38.57 -6.44 -8.96
N GLU A 148 -38.80 -7.72 -8.70
CA GLU A 148 -40.13 -8.34 -8.73
C GLU A 148 -41.12 -7.74 -7.72
N ASP A 149 -40.72 -6.72 -6.93
CA ASP A 149 -41.56 -6.10 -5.91
C ASP A 149 -41.85 -4.60 -6.13
N ARG A 150 -41.65 -4.05 -7.33
CA ARG A 150 -42.12 -2.68 -7.66
C ARG A 150 -42.75 -2.64 -9.04
N GLU A 151 -44.07 -2.55 -9.08
CA GLU A 151 -44.81 -1.96 -10.20
C GLU A 151 -44.20 -0.58 -10.49
N VAL A 152 -43.33 -0.50 -11.49
CA VAL A 152 -42.93 0.77 -12.10
C VAL A 152 -44.08 1.16 -13.01
N ASP A 153 -45.14 1.71 -12.42
CA ASP A 153 -46.45 1.88 -13.07
C ASP A 153 -46.47 2.91 -14.20
N ARG A 154 -45.38 3.64 -14.46
CA ARG A 154 -45.29 4.57 -15.59
C ARG A 154 -43.93 4.53 -16.28
N VAL A 155 -43.96 4.43 -17.61
CA VAL A 155 -42.80 4.50 -18.51
C VAL A 155 -41.94 5.75 -18.23
N ASP A 156 -42.57 6.85 -17.82
CA ASP A 156 -41.90 8.10 -17.49
C ASP A 156 -40.97 8.00 -16.26
N ASP A 157 -41.36 7.23 -15.24
CA ASP A 157 -40.55 7.05 -14.02
C ASP A 157 -39.29 6.22 -14.29
N TYR A 158 -39.40 5.27 -15.23
CA TYR A 158 -38.26 4.49 -15.70
C TYR A 158 -37.21 5.38 -16.40
N TYR A 159 -37.66 6.24 -17.32
CA TYR A 159 -36.76 7.18 -18.02
C TYR A 159 -36.20 8.25 -17.09
N ALA A 160 -36.98 8.76 -16.14
CA ALA A 160 -36.50 9.69 -15.12
C ALA A 160 -35.38 9.08 -14.26
N ALA A 161 -35.55 7.83 -13.81
CA ALA A 161 -34.53 7.12 -13.04
C ALA A 161 -33.27 6.82 -13.86
N LEU A 162 -33.42 6.46 -15.15
CA LEU A 162 -32.28 6.31 -16.06
C LEU A 162 -31.53 7.62 -16.28
N LEU A 163 -32.27 8.71 -16.49
CA LEU A 163 -31.69 10.03 -16.74
C LEU A 163 -30.96 10.56 -15.49
N ASP A 164 -31.50 10.33 -14.29
CA ASP A 164 -30.82 10.67 -13.05
C ASP A 164 -29.53 9.86 -12.87
N ARG A 165 -29.56 8.54 -13.13
CA ARG A 165 -28.34 7.70 -13.12
C ARG A 165 -27.31 8.22 -14.12
N PHE A 166 -27.72 8.52 -15.35
CA PHE A 166 -26.85 9.07 -16.37
C PHE A 166 -26.23 10.41 -15.93
N ASN A 167 -27.04 11.34 -15.45
CA ASN A 167 -26.57 12.65 -14.97
C ASN A 167 -25.63 12.52 -13.77
N ASN A 168 -25.87 11.57 -12.87
CA ASN A 168 -24.98 11.29 -11.75
C ASN A 168 -23.63 10.70 -12.21
N ILE A 169 -23.63 9.84 -13.24
CA ILE A 169 -22.40 9.35 -13.87
C ILE A 169 -21.65 10.51 -14.55
N LEU A 170 -22.36 11.36 -15.29
CA LEU A 170 -21.75 12.52 -15.96
C LEU A 170 -21.14 13.50 -14.97
N LYS A 171 -21.83 13.82 -13.86
CA LYS A 171 -21.31 14.69 -12.80
C LYS A 171 -19.99 14.15 -12.22
N LYS A 172 -19.88 12.84 -12.03
CA LYS A 172 -18.64 12.18 -11.56
C LYS A 172 -17.52 12.20 -12.62
N LYS A 173 -17.88 12.13 -13.90
CA LYS A 173 -16.93 12.12 -15.02
C LYS A 173 -16.49 13.52 -15.49
N ARG A 174 -17.23 14.59 -15.18
CA ARG A 174 -16.85 15.97 -15.56
C ARG A 174 -15.44 16.27 -15.10
N PHE A 175 -14.56 16.55 -16.05
CA PHE A 175 -13.19 16.90 -15.75
C PHE A 175 -13.12 18.35 -15.30
N SER A 176 -12.60 18.58 -14.09
CA SER A 176 -12.15 19.92 -13.70
C SER A 176 -10.96 20.33 -14.59
N ASN A 177 -10.83 21.64 -14.84
CA ASN A 177 -9.68 22.25 -15.49
C ASN A 177 -8.35 21.71 -14.91
N LYS A 178 -8.25 21.68 -13.57
CA LYS A 178 -7.07 21.13 -12.86
C LYS A 178 -6.82 19.66 -13.20
N LYS A 179 -7.87 18.88 -13.44
CA LYS A 179 -7.77 17.45 -13.77
C LYS A 179 -7.23 17.23 -15.19
N LEU A 180 -7.71 17.97 -16.19
CA LEU A 180 -7.22 17.88 -17.57
C LEU A 180 -5.75 18.33 -17.69
N LYS A 181 -5.41 19.46 -17.08
CA LYS A 181 -4.04 19.96 -17.06
C LYS A 181 -3.08 18.94 -16.44
N ASN A 182 -3.44 18.40 -15.27
CA ASN A 182 -2.64 17.38 -14.59
C ASN A 182 -2.51 16.09 -15.41
N ARG A 183 -3.54 15.71 -16.17
CA ARG A 183 -3.51 14.55 -17.06
C ARG A 183 -2.45 14.72 -18.15
N TRP A 184 -2.45 15.86 -18.86
CA TRP A 184 -1.47 16.12 -19.91
C TRP A 184 -0.05 16.21 -19.36
N ILE A 185 0.15 16.88 -18.23
CA ILE A 185 1.46 16.95 -17.56
C ILE A 185 1.98 15.54 -17.26
N LYS A 186 1.14 14.67 -16.69
CA LYS A 186 1.54 13.28 -16.40
C LYS A 186 1.83 12.47 -17.66
N TYR A 187 1.10 12.69 -18.76
CA TYR A 187 1.44 12.05 -20.04
C TYR A 187 2.81 12.47 -20.53
N ILE A 188 3.20 13.74 -20.34
CA ILE A 188 4.51 14.26 -20.74
C ILE A 188 5.61 13.72 -19.82
N GLU A 189 5.47 13.89 -18.50
CA GLU A 189 6.48 13.48 -17.49
C GLU A 189 6.76 11.98 -17.55
N LEU A 190 5.72 11.16 -17.71
CA LEU A 190 5.83 9.71 -17.77
C LEU A 190 6.00 9.17 -19.19
N LYS A 191 6.36 10.01 -20.18
CA LYS A 191 6.62 9.62 -21.58
C LYS A 191 5.52 8.75 -22.19
N GLY A 192 4.26 9.10 -21.94
CA GLY A 192 3.07 8.41 -22.45
C GLY A 192 2.66 7.16 -21.67
N ASN A 193 3.43 6.75 -20.64
CA ASN A 193 3.14 5.56 -19.82
C ASN A 193 2.06 5.79 -18.75
N TYR A 194 1.60 7.03 -18.56
CA TYR A 194 0.54 7.31 -17.60
C TYR A 194 -0.79 6.65 -18.01
N VAL A 195 -1.49 6.09 -17.03
CA VAL A 195 -2.82 5.47 -17.17
C VAL A 195 -3.74 6.07 -16.11
N GLU A 196 -4.90 6.57 -16.55
CA GLU A 196 -5.92 7.16 -15.68
C GLU A 196 -6.73 6.09 -14.95
N LYS A 197 -7.31 6.47 -13.80
CA LYS A 197 -8.26 5.67 -13.02
C LYS A 197 -9.68 6.16 -13.27
#